data_AF-A0A1B2FEJ4-F1
#
_entry.id   AF-A0A1B2FEJ4-F1
#
_cell.length_a   1.000
_cell.length_b   1.000
_cell.length_c   1.000
_cell.angle_alpha   90.00
_cell.angle_beta   90.00
_cell.angle_gamma   90.00
#
_symmetry.space_group_name_H-M   'P 1'
#
loop_
_entity.id
_entity.type
_entity.pdbx_description
1 polymer ?
#
loop_
_entity_poly.entity_id
_entity_poly.type
_entity_poly.pdbx_seq_one_letter_code
_entity_poly.pdbx_strand_id
1 'polypeptide(L)'
;MLFLDELPEFERRVLEVLREPLESGEIVVARAKDRIRFPARFQLVAAMNPCPCGYLGDPTGRCRCSTEQIQRYRNKLSGPLLDRIDLHLTVARESTVLTHQPSGESSASVARRVAEARDLQQRRQGCANALLDLKGLRRHCVLQADDQAWLESACERLTLSLRAAHRLLKVARTLADLEQVDCIGRAHLAEALQYRPSA
;
A
#
# COMPACT_ATOMS: atom_id res chain seq x y z
N MET A 1 -14.21 4.94 -3.45
CA MET A 1 -12.78 5.28 -3.59
C MET A 1 -12.58 6.66 -2.98
N LEU A 2 -11.52 6.87 -2.21
CA LEU A 2 -11.11 8.18 -1.70
C LEU A 2 -9.75 8.51 -2.32
N PHE A 3 -9.70 9.56 -3.12
CA PHE A 3 -8.46 10.05 -3.73
C PHE A 3 -7.99 11.32 -3.01
N LEU A 4 -6.74 11.34 -2.56
CA LEU A 4 -6.12 12.50 -1.91
C LEU A 4 -4.87 12.90 -2.70
N ASP A 5 -4.97 13.96 -3.48
CA ASP A 5 -3.81 14.57 -4.13
C ASP A 5 -3.07 15.47 -3.14
N GLU A 6 -1.75 15.56 -3.26
CA GLU A 6 -0.90 16.35 -2.36
C GLU A 6 -1.10 16.02 -0.87
N LEU A 7 -1.06 14.74 -0.52
CA LEU A 7 -1.34 14.21 0.83
C LEU A 7 -0.71 15.02 2.00
N PRO A 8 0.55 15.49 1.93
CA PRO A 8 1.18 16.27 3.00
C PRO A 8 0.64 17.69 3.17
N GLU A 9 -0.20 18.19 2.27
CA GLU A 9 -0.83 19.51 2.42
C GLU A 9 -2.11 19.48 3.26
N PHE A 10 -2.67 18.29 3.52
CA PHE A 10 -3.76 18.14 4.47
C PHE A 10 -3.29 18.33 5.91
N GLU A 11 -4.16 18.90 6.74
CA GLU A 11 -3.91 19.01 8.17
C GLU A 11 -3.66 17.64 8.79
N ARG A 12 -2.59 17.53 9.57
CA ARG A 12 -2.21 16.27 10.24
C ARG A 12 -3.36 15.66 11.03
N ARG A 13 -4.17 16.47 11.71
CA ARG A 13 -5.34 16.00 12.46
C ARG A 13 -6.33 15.24 11.59
N VAL A 14 -6.59 15.72 10.37
CA VAL A 14 -7.51 15.07 9.43
C VAL A 14 -6.96 13.72 8.97
N LEU A 15 -5.66 13.67 8.67
CA LEU A 15 -4.99 12.43 8.28
C LEU A 15 -4.97 11.38 9.40
N GLU A 16 -4.79 11.81 10.66
CA GLU A 16 -4.82 10.90 11.81
C GLU A 16 -6.21 10.26 12.03
N VAL A 17 -7.29 10.95 11.65
CA VAL A 17 -8.67 10.43 11.71
C VAL A 17 -8.89 9.31 10.71
N LEU A 18 -8.19 9.31 9.56
CA LEU A 18 -8.31 8.24 8.55
C LEU A 18 -7.80 6.88 9.05
N ARG A 19 -6.99 6.85 10.12
CA ARG A 19 -6.42 5.59 10.64
C ARG A 19 -7.46 4.59 11.11
N GLU A 20 -8.57 5.05 11.70
CA GLU A 20 -9.66 4.19 12.15
C GLU A 20 -10.40 3.56 10.95
N PRO A 21 -10.96 4.32 10.00
CA PRO A 21 -11.68 3.74 8.87
C PRO A 21 -10.79 2.91 7.94
N LEU A 22 -9.48 3.21 7.83
CA LEU A 22 -8.54 2.36 7.09
C LEU A 22 -8.31 0.98 7.74
N GLU A 23 -8.53 0.87 9.06
CA GLU A 23 -8.32 -0.38 9.79
C GLU A 23 -9.63 -1.16 9.97
N SER A 24 -10.70 -0.50 10.44
CA SER A 24 -11.98 -1.14 10.77
C SER A 24 -12.99 -1.12 9.62
N GLY A 25 -12.82 -0.21 8.65
CA GLY A 25 -13.84 0.07 7.65
C GLY A 25 -15.09 0.74 8.22
N GLU A 26 -15.01 1.31 9.42
CA GLU A 26 -16.11 1.97 10.14
C GLU A 26 -15.60 3.23 10.83
N ILE A 27 -16.51 4.16 11.12
CA ILE A 27 -16.23 5.31 11.97
C ILE A 27 -17.26 5.37 13.10
N VAL A 28 -16.77 5.63 14.31
CA VAL A 28 -17.62 5.77 15.50
C VAL A 28 -17.79 7.24 15.84
N VAL A 29 -19.02 7.74 15.74
CA VAL A 29 -19.36 9.10 16.15
C VAL A 29 -20.04 9.03 17.51
N ALA A 30 -19.32 9.52 18.53
CA ALA A 30 -19.86 9.69 19.88
C ALA A 30 -20.35 11.14 20.06
N ARG A 31 -21.63 11.31 20.37
CA ARG A 31 -22.22 12.56 20.88
C ARG A 31 -22.73 12.33 22.29
N ALA A 32 -22.97 13.40 23.04
CA ALA A 32 -23.18 13.40 24.50
C ALA A 32 -24.04 12.25 25.09
N LYS A 33 -25.05 11.73 24.37
CA LYS A 33 -25.89 10.61 24.82
C LYS A 33 -25.86 9.37 23.92
N ASP A 34 -25.21 9.43 22.75
CA ASP A 34 -25.32 8.39 21.72
C ASP A 34 -23.97 8.05 21.08
N ARG A 35 -23.78 6.77 20.79
CA ARG A 35 -22.63 6.26 20.04
C ARG A 35 -23.14 5.53 18.80
N ILE A 36 -22.96 6.15 17.64
CA ILE A 36 -23.44 5.61 16.35
C ILE A 36 -22.23 5.17 15.53
N ARG A 37 -22.34 3.99 14.89
CA ARG A 37 -21.33 3.45 13.98
C ARG A 37 -21.79 3.65 12.55
N PHE A 38 -20.91 4.19 11.71
CA PHE A 38 -21.16 4.38 10.29
C PHE A 38 -20.17 3.53 9.47
N PRO A 39 -20.62 2.85 8.40
CA PRO A 39 -19.72 2.16 7.49
C PRO A 39 -18.86 3.19 6.73
N ALA A 40 -17.56 2.92 6.66
CA ALA A 40 -16.56 3.77 6.03
C ALA A 40 -15.53 2.94 5.25
N ARG A 41 -16.00 1.97 4.46
CA ARG A 41 -15.14 1.11 3.62
C ARG A 41 -14.82 1.81 2.31
N PHE A 42 -13.56 2.16 2.09
CA PHE A 42 -13.10 2.75 0.84
C PHE A 42 -11.68 2.27 0.48
N GLN A 43 -11.36 2.31 -0.81
CA GLN A 43 -9.97 2.25 -1.28
C GLN A 43 -9.38 3.66 -1.21
N LEU A 44 -8.30 3.82 -0.46
CA LEU A 44 -7.51 5.04 -0.44
C LEU A 44 -6.50 5.01 -1.59
N VAL A 45 -6.45 6.07 -2.37
CA VAL A 45 -5.37 6.35 -3.32
C VAL A 45 -4.86 7.74 -2.97
N ALA A 46 -3.56 7.87 -2.71
CA ALA A 46 -2.97 9.14 -2.34
C ALA A 46 -1.72 9.41 -3.16
N ALA A 47 -1.52 10.68 -3.52
CA ALA A 47 -0.34 11.15 -4.22
C ALA A 47 0.38 12.19 -3.36
N MET A 48 1.71 12.22 -3.48
CA MET A 48 2.52 13.27 -2.86
C MET A 48 3.81 13.48 -3.64
N ASN A 49 4.34 14.70 -3.55
CA ASN A 49 5.67 14.98 -4.07
C ASN A 49 6.75 14.31 -3.20
N PRO A 50 7.94 13.98 -3.73
CA PRO A 50 9.02 13.40 -2.93
C PRO A 50 9.64 14.40 -1.95
N CYS A 51 9.47 15.71 -2.19
CA CYS A 51 9.90 16.83 -1.36
C CYS A 51 9.04 18.09 -1.66
N PRO A 52 9.14 19.19 -0.89
CA PRO A 52 8.36 20.40 -1.12
C PRO A 52 8.50 21.01 -2.52
N CYS A 53 9.68 20.91 -3.15
CA CYS A 53 9.88 21.42 -4.51
C CYS A 53 9.53 20.39 -5.61
N GLY A 54 9.31 19.13 -5.27
CA GLY A 54 8.96 18.06 -6.22
C GLY A 54 10.11 17.48 -7.06
N TYR A 55 11.36 17.92 -6.87
CA TYR A 55 12.51 17.50 -7.69
C TYR A 55 13.48 16.52 -6.97
N LEU A 56 13.16 16.03 -5.78
CA LEU A 56 14.04 15.09 -5.07
C LEU A 56 14.20 13.80 -5.88
N GLY A 57 15.45 13.43 -6.19
CA GLY A 57 15.78 12.27 -7.03
C GLY A 57 15.73 12.56 -8.54
N ASP A 58 15.47 13.81 -8.95
CA ASP A 58 15.45 14.19 -10.36
C ASP A 58 16.88 14.19 -10.94
N PRO A 59 17.14 13.48 -12.07
CA PRO A 59 18.46 13.40 -12.70
C PRO A 59 19.04 14.76 -13.10
N THR A 60 18.20 15.77 -13.31
CA THR A 60 18.64 17.13 -13.66
C THR A 60 19.24 17.90 -12.48
N GLY A 61 19.15 17.37 -11.26
CA GLY A 61 19.71 18.01 -10.06
C GLY A 61 18.98 19.31 -9.64
N ARG A 62 17.75 19.53 -10.11
CA ARG A 62 16.97 20.75 -9.83
C ARG A 62 16.50 20.88 -8.38
N CYS A 63 16.60 19.82 -7.58
CA CYS A 63 16.21 19.87 -6.17
C CYS A 63 17.12 20.81 -5.38
N ARG A 64 16.51 21.77 -4.69
CA ARG A 64 17.21 22.70 -3.79
C ARG A 64 16.82 22.51 -2.32
N CYS A 65 16.00 21.51 -2.03
CA CYS A 65 15.57 21.26 -0.66
C CYS A 65 16.71 20.71 0.18
N SER A 66 16.90 21.26 1.38
CA SER A 66 17.81 20.68 2.38
C SER A 66 17.26 19.35 2.92
N THR A 67 18.14 18.52 3.48
CA THR A 67 17.75 17.28 4.15
C THR A 67 16.70 17.53 5.24
N GLU A 68 16.84 18.61 6.01
CA GLU A 68 15.87 19.01 7.03
C GLU A 68 14.50 19.37 6.45
N GLN A 69 14.46 20.07 5.31
CA GLN A 69 13.20 20.40 4.63
C GLN A 69 12.50 19.15 4.11
N ILE A 70 13.26 18.20 3.56
CA ILE A 70 12.74 16.91 3.07
C ILE A 70 12.18 16.10 4.24
N GLN A 71 12.94 15.95 5.33
CA GLN A 71 12.50 15.23 6.51
C GLN A 71 11.26 15.89 7.13
N ARG A 72 11.23 17.22 7.26
CA ARG A 72 10.06 17.95 7.78
C ARG A 72 8.81 17.71 6.92
N TYR A 73 8.96 17.69 5.59
CA TYR A 73 7.87 17.43 4.67
C TYR A 73 7.33 15.99 4.80
N ARG A 74 8.22 14.99 4.83
CA ARG A 74 7.83 13.58 5.03
C ARG A 74 7.20 13.35 6.40
N ASN A 75 7.71 14.01 7.44
CA ASN A 75 7.22 13.93 8.81
C ASN A 75 5.84 14.59 9.03
N LYS A 76 5.29 15.29 8.02
CA LYS A 76 3.88 15.68 8.05
C LYS A 76 2.96 14.45 8.07
N LEU A 77 3.42 13.34 7.48
CA LEU A 77 2.75 12.04 7.53
C LEU A 77 3.32 11.22 8.69
N SER A 78 2.43 10.59 9.47
CA SER A 78 2.86 9.75 10.59
C SER A 78 3.15 8.32 10.15
N GLY A 79 4.17 7.68 10.74
CA GLY A 79 4.45 6.25 10.55
C GLY A 79 3.22 5.36 10.74
N PRO A 80 2.42 5.54 11.82
CA PRO A 80 1.17 4.79 12.00
C PRO A 80 0.16 4.91 10.86
N LEU A 81 0.09 6.05 10.16
CA LEU A 81 -0.76 6.20 8.98
C LEU A 81 -0.16 5.46 7.78
N LEU A 82 1.13 5.63 7.52
CA LEU A 82 1.83 4.99 6.40
C LEU A 82 1.81 3.46 6.49
N ASP A 83 1.90 2.91 7.71
CA ASP A 83 1.76 1.48 8.00
C ASP A 83 0.40 0.88 7.62
N ARG A 84 -0.63 1.73 7.46
CA ARG A 84 -1.98 1.32 7.04
C ARG A 84 -2.19 1.38 5.53
N ILE A 85 -1.20 1.86 4.79
CA ILE A 85 -1.23 1.87 3.32
C ILE A 85 -0.54 0.59 2.83
N ASP A 86 -1.28 -0.23 2.08
CA ASP A 86 -0.78 -1.52 1.62
C ASP A 86 0.39 -1.39 0.64
N LEU A 87 0.39 -0.36 -0.22
CA LEU A 87 1.35 -0.15 -1.31
C LEU A 87 1.89 1.28 -1.32
N HIS A 88 3.22 1.42 -1.45
CA HIS A 88 3.93 2.68 -1.64
C HIS A 88 4.70 2.58 -2.95
N LEU A 89 4.31 3.36 -3.94
CA LEU A 89 4.90 3.34 -5.28
C LEU A 89 5.63 4.65 -5.54
N THR A 90 6.91 4.56 -5.88
CA THR A 90 7.66 5.71 -6.40
C THR A 90 7.48 5.75 -7.91
N VAL A 91 6.74 6.73 -8.39
CA VAL A 91 6.56 6.95 -9.83
C VAL A 91 7.68 7.86 -10.30
N ALA A 92 8.53 7.35 -11.20
CA ALA A 92 9.51 8.19 -11.87
C ALA A 92 8.79 9.22 -12.75
N ARG A 93 9.38 10.41 -12.89
CA ARG A 93 8.84 11.39 -13.83
C ARG A 93 8.85 10.82 -15.25
N GLU A 94 7.75 11.01 -15.95
CA GLU A 94 7.66 10.69 -17.37
C GLU A 94 8.70 11.51 -18.15
N SER A 95 9.38 10.86 -19.08
CA SER A 95 10.29 11.55 -19.98
C SER A 95 9.49 12.51 -20.86
N THR A 96 9.95 13.74 -21.06
CA THR A 96 9.35 14.72 -21.99
C THR A 96 9.56 14.33 -23.47
N VAL A 97 10.00 13.11 -23.73
CA VAL A 97 10.20 12.55 -25.07
C VAL A 97 8.81 12.28 -25.65
N LEU A 98 8.43 13.06 -26.67
CA LEU A 98 7.14 12.94 -27.37
C LEU A 98 7.04 11.68 -28.25
N THR A 99 8.11 10.87 -28.31
CA THR A 99 8.13 9.64 -29.09
C THR A 99 7.21 8.61 -28.45
N HIS A 100 6.30 8.07 -29.25
CA HIS A 100 5.35 7.03 -28.82
C HIS A 100 6.15 5.83 -28.27
N GLN A 101 6.17 5.67 -26.94
CA GLN A 101 6.63 4.42 -26.35
C GLN A 101 5.65 3.31 -26.75
N PRO A 102 6.12 2.07 -26.90
CA PRO A 102 5.23 0.94 -27.14
C PRO A 102 4.15 0.95 -26.06
N SER A 103 2.89 0.95 -26.48
CA SER A 103 1.75 0.86 -25.59
C SER A 103 1.93 -0.39 -24.75
N GLY A 104 2.04 -0.23 -23.43
CA GLY A 104 2.03 -1.34 -22.49
C GLY A 104 0.74 -2.15 -22.54
N GLU A 105 0.53 -3.04 -21.57
CA GLU A 105 -0.73 -3.77 -21.48
C GLU A 105 -1.94 -2.82 -21.51
N SER A 106 -2.97 -3.19 -22.27
CA SER A 106 -4.21 -2.40 -22.31
C SER A 106 -4.96 -2.51 -20.99
N SER A 107 -5.71 -1.47 -20.63
CA SER A 107 -6.57 -1.50 -19.43
C SER A 107 -7.56 -2.67 -19.45
N ALA A 108 -8.01 -3.09 -20.63
CA ALA A 108 -8.88 -4.25 -20.79
C ALA A 108 -8.17 -5.58 -20.42
N SER A 109 -6.90 -5.75 -20.82
CA SER A 109 -6.08 -6.91 -20.43
C SER A 109 -5.90 -6.97 -18.92
N VAL A 110 -5.51 -5.83 -18.32
CA VAL A 110 -5.30 -5.73 -16.87
C VAL A 110 -6.61 -5.96 -16.11
N ALA A 111 -7.72 -5.38 -16.55
CA ALA A 111 -9.02 -5.57 -15.93
C ALA A 111 -9.45 -7.04 -15.91
N ARG A 112 -9.21 -7.77 -17.00
CA ARG A 112 -9.49 -9.21 -17.07
C ARG A 112 -8.66 -10.00 -16.05
N ARG A 113 -7.34 -9.77 -16.00
CA ARG A 113 -6.44 -10.42 -15.03
C ARG A 113 -6.85 -10.12 -13.58
N VAL A 114 -7.25 -8.88 -13.28
CA VAL A 114 -7.74 -8.48 -11.95
C VAL A 114 -9.07 -9.16 -11.62
N ALA A 115 -9.99 -9.30 -12.59
CA ALA A 115 -11.26 -9.99 -12.38
C ALA A 115 -11.05 -11.49 -12.07
N GLU A 116 -10.19 -12.15 -12.84
CA GLU A 116 -9.82 -13.57 -12.62
C GLU A 116 -9.25 -13.79 -11.21
N ALA A 117 -8.32 -12.92 -10.77
CA ALA A 117 -7.77 -12.99 -9.41
C ALA A 117 -8.82 -12.72 -8.32
N ARG A 118 -9.76 -11.79 -8.55
CA ARG A 118 -10.86 -11.52 -7.61
C ARG A 118 -11.83 -12.68 -7.50
N ASP A 119 -12.15 -13.35 -8.61
CA ASP A 119 -13.00 -14.54 -8.61
C ASP A 119 -12.36 -15.67 -7.81
N LEU A 120 -11.04 -15.87 -7.96
CA LEU A 120 -10.28 -16.84 -7.15
C LEU A 120 -10.39 -16.52 -5.65
N GLN A 121 -10.19 -15.26 -5.27
CA GLN A 121 -10.33 -14.80 -3.88
C GLN A 121 -11.75 -15.03 -3.36
N GLN A 122 -12.76 -14.69 -4.15
CA GLN A 122 -14.16 -14.85 -3.77
C GLN A 122 -14.51 -16.33 -3.54
N ARG A 123 -14.05 -17.23 -4.43
CA ARG A 123 -14.28 -18.68 -4.27
C ARG A 123 -13.52 -19.26 -3.08
N ARG A 124 -12.28 -18.82 -2.85
CA ARG A 124 -11.41 -19.36 -1.78
C ARG A 124 -11.86 -18.92 -0.38
N GLN A 125 -12.20 -17.64 -0.21
CA GLN A 125 -12.38 -17.04 1.12
C GLN A 125 -13.56 -16.08 1.23
N GLY A 126 -14.31 -15.84 0.15
CA GLY A 126 -15.51 -15.01 0.16
C GLY A 126 -15.27 -13.49 0.18
N CYS A 127 -14.02 -13.05 0.13
CA CYS A 127 -13.64 -11.63 0.11
C CYS A 127 -12.28 -11.41 -0.55
N ALA A 128 -11.98 -10.16 -0.90
CA ALA A 128 -10.66 -9.79 -1.44
C ALA A 128 -9.54 -9.96 -0.40
N ASN A 129 -8.31 -10.24 -0.84
CA ASN A 129 -7.15 -10.43 0.04
C ASN A 129 -6.89 -9.24 0.99
N ALA A 130 -7.15 -8.02 0.53
CA ALA A 130 -7.05 -6.80 1.34
C ALA A 130 -7.92 -6.85 2.61
N LEU A 131 -9.06 -7.56 2.54
CA LEU A 131 -10.06 -7.67 3.61
C LEU A 131 -9.85 -8.88 4.53
N LEU A 132 -8.78 -9.66 4.32
CA LEU A 132 -8.47 -10.79 5.19
C LEU A 132 -8.23 -10.32 6.64
N ASP A 133 -8.85 -11.00 7.59
CA ASP A 133 -8.54 -10.88 9.01
C ASP A 133 -7.31 -11.75 9.34
N LEU A 134 -6.88 -11.75 10.62
CA LEU A 134 -5.72 -12.53 11.05
C LEU A 134 -5.92 -14.04 10.83
N LYS A 135 -7.14 -14.54 10.98
CA LYS A 135 -7.46 -15.96 10.78
C LYS A 135 -7.35 -16.33 9.31
N GLY A 136 -7.91 -15.51 8.42
CA GLY A 136 -7.83 -15.67 6.98
C GLY A 136 -6.39 -15.55 6.48
N LEU A 137 -5.60 -14.61 7.02
CA LEU A 137 -4.18 -14.48 6.69
C LEU A 137 -3.39 -15.74 7.05
N ARG A 138 -3.57 -16.29 8.26
CA ARG A 138 -2.94 -17.55 8.67
C ARG A 138 -3.36 -18.74 7.81
N ARG A 139 -4.59 -18.73 7.28
CA ARG A 139 -5.14 -19.83 6.47
C ARG A 139 -4.70 -19.76 5.00
N HIS A 140 -4.67 -18.56 4.42
CA HIS A 140 -4.53 -18.36 2.98
C HIS A 140 -3.14 -17.83 2.56
N CYS A 141 -2.36 -17.28 3.49
CA CYS A 141 -1.01 -16.78 3.27
C CYS A 141 0.05 -17.66 3.94
N VAL A 142 -0.13 -18.98 3.91
CA VAL A 142 0.87 -19.93 4.43
C VAL A 142 2.13 -19.88 3.57
N LEU A 143 3.29 -19.79 4.21
CA LEU A 143 4.60 -19.79 3.58
C LEU A 143 5.32 -21.11 3.83
N GLN A 144 6.25 -21.46 2.94
CA GLN A 144 7.25 -22.50 3.21
C GLN A 144 8.21 -22.02 4.30
N ALA A 145 8.79 -22.95 5.07
CA ALA A 145 9.65 -22.62 6.22
C ALA A 145 10.82 -21.69 5.84
N ASP A 146 11.48 -21.96 4.70
CA ASP A 146 12.61 -21.15 4.22
C ASP A 146 12.19 -19.72 3.84
N ASP A 147 10.99 -19.57 3.26
CA ASP A 147 10.47 -18.26 2.86
C ASP A 147 9.92 -17.47 4.05
N GLN A 148 9.40 -18.17 5.06
CA GLN A 148 9.02 -17.55 6.34
C GLN A 148 10.26 -16.99 7.05
N ALA A 149 11.31 -17.79 7.23
CA ALA A 149 12.55 -17.34 7.88
C ALA A 149 13.20 -16.18 7.12
N TRP A 150 13.18 -16.22 5.78
CA TRP A 150 13.66 -15.14 4.95
C TRP A 150 12.85 -13.85 5.15
N LEU A 151 11.51 -13.94 5.17
CA LEU A 151 10.63 -12.79 5.38
C LEU A 151 10.81 -12.19 6.77
N GLU A 152 10.94 -13.01 7.81
CA GLU A 152 11.18 -12.57 9.18
C GLU A 152 12.50 -11.76 9.26
N SER A 153 13.59 -12.30 8.70
CA SER A 153 14.88 -11.60 8.63
C SER A 153 14.80 -10.29 7.83
N ALA A 154 14.06 -10.28 6.71
CA ALA A 154 13.84 -9.07 5.93
C ALA A 154 13.05 -8.01 6.71
N CYS A 155 11.99 -8.42 7.42
CA CYS A 155 11.20 -7.53 8.26
C CYS A 155 12.03 -6.90 9.39
N GLU A 156 12.88 -7.68 10.06
CA GLU A 156 13.77 -7.18 11.11
C GLU A 156 14.77 -6.16 10.58
N ARG A 157 15.44 -6.48 9.46
CA ARG A 157 16.41 -5.57 8.82
C ARG A 157 15.81 -4.25 8.37
N LEU A 158 14.57 -4.29 7.91
CA LEU A 158 13.82 -3.12 7.43
C LEU A 158 12.96 -2.47 8.53
N THR A 159 13.10 -2.92 9.78
CA THR A 159 12.35 -2.44 10.94
C THR A 159 10.83 -2.35 10.72
N LEU A 160 10.29 -3.29 9.94
CA LEU A 160 8.86 -3.35 9.61
C LEU A 160 8.04 -3.77 10.82
N SER A 161 6.95 -3.05 11.07
CA SER A 161 5.99 -3.44 12.10
C SER A 161 5.29 -4.76 11.72
N LEU A 162 4.79 -5.50 12.71
CA LEU A 162 3.98 -6.71 12.46
C LEU A 162 2.75 -6.40 11.57
N ARG A 163 2.18 -5.18 11.69
CA ARG A 163 1.10 -4.72 10.81
C ARG A 163 1.58 -4.60 9.37
N ALA A 164 2.74 -3.98 9.13
CA ALA A 164 3.33 -3.87 7.80
C ALA A 164 3.63 -5.26 7.19
N ALA A 165 4.11 -6.20 8.00
CA ALA A 165 4.32 -7.59 7.58
C ALA A 165 3.00 -8.29 7.17
N HIS A 166 1.92 -8.15 7.96
CA HIS A 166 0.61 -8.68 7.57
C HIS A 166 0.09 -8.07 6.26
N ARG A 167 0.26 -6.77 6.07
CA ARG A 167 -0.16 -6.07 4.85
C ARG A 167 0.66 -6.54 3.64
N LEU A 168 1.96 -6.75 3.82
CA LEU A 168 2.85 -7.34 2.82
C LEU A 168 2.37 -8.74 2.41
N LEU A 169 1.98 -9.61 3.35
CA LEU A 169 1.46 -10.94 3.05
C LEU A 169 0.15 -10.89 2.22
N LYS A 170 -0.71 -9.89 2.45
CA LYS A 170 -1.92 -9.68 1.63
C LYS A 170 -1.58 -9.28 0.20
N VAL A 171 -0.55 -8.45 0.02
CA VAL A 171 -0.04 -8.06 -1.29
C VAL A 171 0.59 -9.27 -1.99
N ALA A 172 1.46 -10.02 -1.31
CA ALA A 172 2.10 -11.21 -1.88
C ALA A 172 1.09 -12.30 -2.27
N ARG A 173 0.01 -12.49 -1.48
CA ARG A 173 -1.11 -13.36 -1.86
C ARG A 173 -1.82 -12.88 -3.13
N THR A 174 -1.96 -11.57 -3.29
CA THR A 174 -2.60 -10.98 -4.48
C THR A 174 -1.71 -11.15 -5.71
N LEU A 175 -0.40 -11.04 -5.58
CA LEU A 175 0.56 -11.34 -6.66
C LEU A 175 0.45 -12.81 -7.08
N ALA A 176 0.46 -13.74 -6.12
CA ALA A 176 0.25 -15.17 -6.40
C ALA A 176 -1.09 -15.44 -7.12
N ASP A 177 -2.16 -14.76 -6.70
CA ASP A 177 -3.46 -14.88 -7.37
C ASP A 177 -3.48 -14.28 -8.79
N LEU A 178 -2.72 -13.20 -9.04
CA LEU A 178 -2.58 -12.63 -10.39
C LEU A 178 -1.79 -13.54 -11.33
N GLU A 179 -0.86 -14.33 -10.78
CA GLU A 179 -0.10 -15.37 -11.50
C GLU A 179 -0.85 -16.71 -11.58
N GLN A 180 -2.02 -16.83 -10.96
CA GLN A 180 -2.81 -18.06 -10.89
C GLN A 180 -2.05 -19.23 -10.22
N VAL A 181 -1.26 -18.93 -9.19
CA VAL A 181 -0.53 -19.93 -8.41
C VAL A 181 -1.09 -20.04 -6.98
N ASP A 182 -1.16 -21.28 -6.48
CA ASP A 182 -1.78 -21.56 -5.19
C ASP A 182 -0.94 -21.08 -4.00
N CYS A 183 0.38 -21.18 -4.11
CA CYS A 183 1.33 -20.89 -3.03
C CYS A 183 2.02 -19.54 -3.23
N ILE A 184 2.27 -18.83 -2.12
CA ILE A 184 3.11 -17.64 -2.14
C ILE A 184 4.58 -18.10 -2.18
N GLY A 185 5.29 -17.80 -3.27
CA GLY A 185 6.74 -17.99 -3.35
C GLY A 185 7.55 -16.74 -3.01
N ARG A 186 8.87 -16.93 -2.89
CA ARG A 186 9.86 -15.87 -2.62
C ARG A 186 9.78 -14.66 -3.56
N ALA A 187 9.48 -14.88 -4.85
CA ALA A 187 9.36 -13.80 -5.82
C ALA A 187 8.23 -12.81 -5.45
N HIS A 188 7.05 -13.32 -5.08
CA HIS A 188 5.93 -12.49 -4.63
C HIS A 188 6.25 -11.72 -3.34
N LEU A 189 6.99 -12.35 -2.40
CA LEU A 189 7.40 -11.69 -1.16
C LEU A 189 8.40 -10.56 -1.44
N ALA A 190 9.39 -10.82 -2.31
CA ALA A 190 10.39 -9.85 -2.71
C ALA A 190 9.78 -8.67 -3.48
N GLU A 191 8.80 -8.91 -4.34
CA GLU A 191 8.05 -7.85 -5.02
C GLU A 191 7.17 -7.05 -4.05
N ALA A 192 6.42 -7.73 -3.17
CA ALA A 192 5.62 -7.05 -2.15
C ALA A 192 6.47 -6.17 -1.20
N LEU A 193 7.72 -6.57 -0.92
CA LEU A 193 8.68 -5.77 -0.18
C LEU A 193 9.11 -4.50 -0.91
N GLN A 194 9.24 -4.54 -2.24
CA GLN A 194 9.61 -3.36 -3.04
C GLN A 194 8.54 -2.27 -2.98
N TYR A 195 7.29 -2.64 -2.70
CA TYR A 195 6.19 -1.69 -2.48
C TYR A 195 6.10 -1.15 -1.05
N ARG A 196 7.06 -1.49 -0.18
CA ARG A 196 7.18 -0.87 1.15
C ARG A 196 8.11 0.34 1.09
N PRO A 197 7.80 1.41 1.82
CA PRO A 197 8.72 2.53 1.91
C PRO A 197 10.01 2.05 2.55
N SER A 198 11.14 2.37 1.93
CA SER A 198 12.44 2.22 2.57
C SER A 198 12.55 3.27 3.69
N ALA A 199 12.96 2.84 4.88
CA ALA A 199 13.21 3.73 6.02
C ALA A 199 14.22 4.84 5.68
#